data_AF-A0A109FEB2-F1
#
_entry.id   AF-A0A109FEB2-F1
#
_cell.length_a   1.000
_cell.length_b   1.000
_cell.length_c   1.000
_cell.angle_alpha   90.00
_cell.angle_beta   90.00
_cell.angle_gamma   90.00
#
_symmetry.space_group_name_H-M   'P 1'
#
loop_
_entity.id
_entity.type
_entity.pdbx_description
1 polymer ?
#
loop_
_entity_poly.entity_id
_entity_poly.type
_entity_poly.pdbx_seq_one_letter_code
_entity_poly.pdbx_strand_id
1 'polypeptide(L)' 'MFARQSLTVARQAAVRRAAPRNARAFHVDNVMNNTTPFDQTNGTKLAIYMVAFFGGGFAIPFVASAFQIWKASA' A
#
# COMPACT_ATOMS: atom_id res chain seq x y z
N MET A 1 -44.82 -14.91 28.57
CA MET A 1 -43.43 -14.40 28.76
C MET A 1 -42.54 -14.56 27.51
N PHE A 2 -42.81 -15.50 26.59
CA PHE A 2 -42.00 -15.74 25.38
C PHE A 2 -41.91 -14.59 24.36
N ALA A 3 -42.94 -13.76 24.23
CA ALA A 3 -42.96 -12.65 23.26
C ALA A 3 -41.98 -11.52 23.59
N ARG A 4 -41.64 -11.33 24.88
CA ARG A 4 -40.68 -10.30 25.29
C ARG A 4 -39.24 -10.70 24.97
N GLN A 5 -38.95 -11.99 25.02
CA GLN A 5 -37.62 -12.55 24.78
C GLN A 5 -37.30 -12.64 23.27
N SER A 6 -38.31 -12.91 22.43
CA SER A 6 -38.15 -12.84 20.98
C SER A 6 -37.93 -11.41 20.47
N LEU A 7 -38.58 -10.42 21.10
CA LEU A 7 -38.39 -9.00 20.78
C LEU A 7 -36.98 -8.51 21.10
N THR A 8 -36.39 -8.90 22.24
CA THR A 8 -35.01 -8.53 22.59
C THR A 8 -33.99 -9.19 21.66
N VAL A 9 -34.19 -10.47 21.32
CA VAL A 9 -33.31 -11.19 20.37
C VAL A 9 -33.40 -10.60 18.96
N ALA A 10 -34.61 -10.28 18.49
CA ALA A 10 -34.82 -9.63 17.19
C ALA A 10 -34.17 -8.23 17.13
N ARG A 11 -34.27 -7.45 18.21
CA ARG A 11 -33.59 -6.14 18.32
C ARG A 11 -32.07 -6.29 18.33
N GLN A 12 -31.50 -7.25 19.06
CA GLN A 12 -30.06 -7.50 19.05
C GLN A 12 -29.55 -7.98 17.68
N ALA A 13 -30.32 -8.82 16.97
CA ALA A 13 -29.98 -9.24 15.62
C ALA A 13 -30.03 -8.08 14.60
N ALA A 14 -30.99 -7.16 14.76
CA ALA A 14 -31.07 -5.96 13.94
C ALA A 14 -29.91 -5.00 14.21
N VAL A 15 -29.53 -4.78 15.48
CA VAL A 15 -28.37 -3.95 15.86
C VAL A 15 -27.06 -4.53 15.30
N ARG A 16 -26.87 -5.84 15.35
CA ARG A 16 -25.67 -6.50 14.78
C ARG A 16 -25.60 -6.48 13.26
N ARG A 17 -26.74 -6.33 12.56
CA ARG A 17 -26.81 -6.14 11.09
C ARG A 17 -26.69 -4.67 10.68
N ALA A 18 -27.17 -3.76 11.53
CA ALA A 18 -27.13 -2.32 11.31
C ALA A 18 -25.78 -1.70 11.71
N ALA A 19 -25.02 -2.35 12.59
CA ALA A 19 -23.64 -2.00 12.81
C ALA A 19 -22.88 -2.24 11.49
N PRO A 20 -22.31 -1.21 10.85
CA PRO A 20 -21.43 -1.45 9.72
C PRO A 20 -20.37 -2.43 10.20
N ARG A 21 -20.25 -3.56 9.51
CA ARG A 21 -19.07 -4.40 9.64
C ARG A 21 -17.92 -3.52 9.18
N ASN A 22 -17.34 -2.78 10.11
CA ASN A 22 -16.09 -2.05 9.94
C ASN A 22 -15.00 -3.11 9.81
N ALA A 23 -15.03 -3.82 8.69
CA ALA A 23 -13.98 -4.67 8.21
C ALA A 23 -12.85 -3.74 7.79
N ARG A 24 -12.11 -3.26 8.82
CA ARG A 24 -10.95 -2.37 8.72
C ARG A 24 -11.32 -0.99 8.16
N ALA A 25 -11.55 -0.04 9.06
CA ALA A 25 -11.67 1.37 8.69
C ALA A 25 -10.34 1.86 8.09
N PHE A 26 -10.19 1.73 6.77
CA PHE A 26 -9.09 2.27 6.00
C PHE A 26 -9.52 3.64 5.49
N HIS A 27 -8.85 4.70 5.97
CA HIS A 27 -9.06 6.06 5.51
C HIS A 27 -7.97 6.41 4.51
N VAL A 28 -8.36 6.89 3.33
CA VAL A 28 -7.44 7.38 2.30
C VAL A 28 -7.62 8.88 2.19
N ASP A 29 -6.55 9.63 2.41
CA ASP A 29 -6.62 11.08 2.29
C ASP A 29 -6.61 11.48 0.81
N ASN A 30 -7.63 12.23 0.39
CA ASN A 30 -7.74 12.79 -0.95
C ASN A 30 -7.03 14.15 -1.03
N VAL A 31 -5.70 14.11 -0.91
CA VAL A 31 -4.85 15.29 -1.01
C VAL A 31 -3.82 15.12 -2.13
N MET A 32 -3.40 16.24 -2.73
CA MET A 32 -2.38 16.22 -3.76
C MET A 32 -1.09 15.57 -3.22
N ASN A 33 -0.39 14.80 -4.07
CA ASN A 33 0.85 14.09 -3.75
C ASN A 33 0.72 12.93 -2.73
N ASN A 34 -0.48 12.39 -2.52
CA ASN A 34 -0.72 11.25 -1.61
C ASN A 34 -1.19 9.96 -2.30
N THR A 35 -1.13 9.91 -3.64
CA THR A 35 -1.56 8.73 -4.42
C THR A 35 -0.41 7.77 -4.75
N THR A 36 0.83 8.19 -4.53
CA THR A 36 2.03 7.40 -4.82
C THR A 36 2.79 7.06 -3.54
N PRO A 37 3.46 5.91 -3.48
CA PRO A 37 4.18 5.45 -2.29
C PRO A 37 5.54 6.13 -2.08
N PHE A 38 5.72 7.37 -2.57
CA PHE A 38 6.93 8.16 -2.42
C PHE A 38 6.58 9.63 -2.23
N ASP A 39 7.40 10.30 -1.42
CA ASP A 39 7.25 11.70 -1.07
C ASP A 39 7.61 12.62 -2.25
N GLN A 40 6.67 13.48 -2.64
CA GLN A 40 6.82 14.43 -3.74
C GLN A 40 6.93 15.89 -3.26
N THR A 41 7.00 16.12 -1.94
CA THR A 41 7.00 17.48 -1.37
C THR A 41 8.31 18.23 -1.55
N ASN A 42 9.43 17.50 -1.68
CA ASN A 42 10.76 18.05 -1.90
C ASN A 42 11.31 17.62 -3.27
N GLY A 43 11.40 18.57 -4.21
CA GLY A 43 11.82 18.31 -5.59
C GLY A 43 13.23 17.74 -5.72
N THR A 44 14.19 18.20 -4.89
CA THR A 44 15.57 17.70 -4.92
C THR A 44 15.64 16.25 -4.46
N LYS A 45 14.98 15.94 -3.34
CA LYS A 45 14.91 14.57 -2.81
C LYS A 45 14.21 13.63 -3.80
N LEU A 46 13.11 14.10 -4.41
CA LEU A 46 12.39 13.36 -5.45
C LEU A 46 13.28 13.06 -6.66
N ALA A 47 14.02 14.06 -7.16
CA ALA A 47 14.93 13.88 -8.30
C ALA A 47 16.03 12.84 -8.00
N ILE A 48 16.62 12.88 -6.80
CA ILE A 48 17.61 11.89 -6.38
C ILE A 48 17.01 10.47 -6.39
N TYR A 49 15.79 10.30 -5.86
CA TYR A 49 15.12 9.00 -5.87
C TYR A 49 14.79 8.51 -7.27
N MET A 50 14.33 9.39 -8.15
CA MET A 50 14.05 9.02 -9.55
C MET A 50 15.32 8.60 -10.29
N VAL A 51 16.41 9.34 -10.14
CA VAL A 51 17.71 8.99 -10.74
C VAL A 51 18.23 7.66 -10.18
N ALA A 52 18.13 7.45 -8.87
CA ALA A 52 18.57 6.20 -8.26
C ALA A 52 17.73 5.00 -8.72
N PHE A 53 16.40 5.14 -8.78
CA PHE A 53 15.49 4.07 -9.19
C PHE A 53 15.69 3.70 -10.66
N PHE A 54 15.59 4.69 -11.57
CA PHE A 54 15.72 4.43 -13.00
C PHE A 54 17.16 4.15 -13.41
N GLY A 55 18.13 4.92 -12.91
CA GLY A 55 19.55 4.72 -13.19
C GLY A 55 20.07 3.41 -12.63
N GLY A 56 19.64 3.03 -11.42
CA GLY A 56 19.94 1.72 -10.84
C GLY A 56 19.41 0.58 -11.71
N GLY A 57 18.13 0.61 -12.07
CA GLY A 57 17.53 -0.39 -12.94
C GLY A 57 18.19 -0.47 -14.33
N PHE A 58 18.52 0.68 -14.91
CA PHE A 58 19.22 0.77 -16.20
C PHE A 58 20.64 0.19 -16.13
N ALA A 59 21.35 0.37 -15.02
CA ALA A 59 22.73 -0.10 -14.87
C ALA A 59 22.85 -1.63 -14.69
N ILE A 60 21.80 -2.31 -14.22
CA ILE A 60 21.80 -3.76 -13.94
C ILE A 60 22.38 -4.60 -15.09
N PRO A 61 21.89 -4.52 -16.35
CA PRO A 61 22.41 -5.37 -17.43
C PRO A 61 23.91 -5.15 -17.71
N PHE A 62 24.41 -3.92 -17.57
CA PHE A 62 25.83 -3.61 -17.80
C PHE A 62 26.72 -4.20 -16.72
N VAL A 63 26.32 -4.04 -15.45
CA VAL A 63 27.04 -4.63 -14.32
C VAL A 63 27.01 -6.15 -14.39
N ALA A 64 25.86 -6.75 -14.72
CA ALA A 64 25.73 -8.19 -14.90
C ALA A 64 26.64 -8.69 -16.04
N SER A 65 26.70 -7.98 -17.17
CA SER A 65 27.58 -8.34 -18.28
C SER A 65 29.06 -8.25 -17.91
N ALA A 66 29.45 -7.15 -17.24
CA ALA A 66 30.82 -6.98 -16.74
C ALA A 66 31.22 -8.10 -15.77
N PHE A 67 30.30 -8.49 -14.87
CA PHE A 67 30.52 -9.62 -13.96
C PHE A 67 30.71 -10.94 -14.70
N GLN A 68 29.91 -11.22 -15.74
CA GLN A 68 30.06 -12.44 -16.54
C GLN A 68 31.38 -12.48 -17.31
N ILE A 69 31.81 -11.34 -17.89
CA ILE A 69 33.09 -11.24 -18.60
C ILE A 69 34.25 -11.48 -17.62
N TRP A 70 34.23 -10.85 -16.46
CA TRP A 70 35.24 -11.04 -15.42
C TRP A 70 35.32 -12.50 -14.98
N LYS A 71 34.18 -13.11 -14.67
CA LYS A 71 34.11 -14.53 -14.28
C LYS A 71 34.58 -15.48 -15.38
N ALA A 72 34.35 -15.17 -16.66
CA ALA A 72 34.82 -15.99 -17.77
C ALA A 72 36.33 -15.83 -18.04
N SER A 73 36.93 -14.73 -17.57
CA SER A 73 38.35 -14.41 -17.75
C SER A 73 39.23 -14.81 -16.56
N ALA A 74 38.60 -15.18 -15.44
CA ALA A 74 39.24 -15.68 -14.22
C ALA A 74 39.23 -17.22 -14.21
#